data_AF-A0A4U1EMM2-F1
#
_entry.id   AF-A0A4U1EMM2-F1
#
_cell.length_a   1.000
_cell.length_b   1.000
_cell.length_c   1.000
_cell.angle_alpha   90.00
_cell.angle_beta   90.00
_cell.angle_gamma   90.00
#
_symmetry.space_group_name_H-M   'P 1'
#
loop_
_entity.id
_entity.type
_entity.pdbx_description
1 polymer ?
#
loop_
_entity_poly.entity_id
_entity_poly.type
_entity_poly.pdbx_seq_one_letter_code
_entity_poly.pdbx_strand_id
1 'polypeptide(L)'
;MADHNSSSCNNPIRSPHLTRLYFIVLFGGLVGIISILFLLVKMNTRSVTTTAVINLVVVHSVFLLTVPFRLTYLIKHTWTFGLPFCKFVSAMLHIHMYLTFLFYVVILAIRYLIFFKHKDKVEFYRKLHAVAASTALWLLVIIIVVPLVVSQYGIHEGYDKYHCFKFHKELAYAYVQVINYLIVIIVIVIAVILLVLQSIIIVLMARKLHHSLLSHQEFWAQLKNLLFIGVILICFLPYQFFRIYYLYTVAHSSDCNDNVAFYNEIFLSVTAISCFDLLLFVLGGSHWFRQKIIDLWNCLLCR
;
A
#
# COMPACT_ATOMS: atom_id res chain seq x y z
N MET A 1 3.15 41.29 -33.06
CA MET A 1 2.32 40.07 -33.03
C MET A 1 3.26 38.92 -32.70
N ALA A 2 3.29 38.51 -31.43
CA ALA A 2 4.13 37.41 -30.97
C ALA A 2 3.17 36.23 -30.70
N ASP A 3 3.27 35.20 -31.53
CA ASP A 3 2.56 33.95 -31.35
C ASP A 3 3.15 33.21 -30.15
N HIS A 4 2.45 33.27 -29.01
CA HIS A 4 2.69 32.35 -27.90
C HIS A 4 2.20 30.96 -28.30
N ASN A 5 3.09 30.21 -28.93
CA ASN A 5 2.91 28.80 -29.20
C ASN A 5 2.99 28.04 -27.86
N SER A 6 1.87 27.96 -27.14
CA SER A 6 1.70 27.07 -26.00
C SER A 6 1.77 25.64 -26.52
N SER A 7 2.96 25.06 -26.47
CA SER A 7 3.23 23.64 -26.72
C SER A 7 2.36 22.82 -25.77
N SER A 8 1.22 22.37 -26.29
CA SER A 8 0.26 21.56 -25.55
C SER A 8 0.93 20.24 -25.17
N CYS A 9 1.28 20.09 -23.89
CA CYS A 9 1.76 18.85 -23.25
C CYS A 9 0.65 17.78 -23.26
N ASN A 10 0.39 17.23 -24.44
CA ASN A 10 -0.65 16.24 -24.71
C ASN A 10 -0.05 15.03 -25.41
N ASN A 11 0.90 14.37 -24.75
CA ASN A 11 1.10 12.96 -25.02
C ASN A 11 0.01 12.18 -24.28
N PRO A 12 -0.86 11.42 -24.97
CA PRO A 12 -1.78 10.52 -24.30
C PRO A 12 -0.91 9.55 -23.48
N ILE A 13 -1.06 9.62 -22.16
CA ILE A 13 -0.44 8.71 -21.18
C ILE A 13 -0.41 7.32 -21.81
N ARG A 14 0.78 6.73 -21.91
CA ARG A 14 1.04 5.42 -22.54
C ARG A 14 0.19 4.35 -21.84
N SER A 15 -1.07 4.27 -22.27
CA SER A 15 -2.21 3.64 -21.62
C SER A 15 -2.13 2.11 -21.49
N PRO A 16 -1.50 1.33 -22.40
CA PRO A 16 -1.67 -0.12 -22.35
C PRO A 16 -0.98 -0.75 -21.14
N HIS A 17 0.12 -0.20 -20.65
CA HIS A 17 0.82 -0.75 -19.48
C HIS A 17 0.01 -0.55 -18.19
N LEU A 18 -0.46 0.68 -17.96
CA LEU A 18 -1.29 1.00 -16.79
C LEU A 18 -2.62 0.23 -16.84
N THR A 19 -3.26 0.17 -18.01
CA THR A 19 -4.50 -0.58 -18.21
C THR A 19 -4.33 -2.06 -17.84
N ARG A 20 -3.29 -2.73 -18.35
CA ARG A 20 -2.99 -4.13 -18.00
C ARG A 20 -2.74 -4.30 -16.50
N LEU A 21 -1.97 -3.40 -15.89
CA LEU A 21 -1.68 -3.43 -14.46
C LEU A 21 -2.97 -3.35 -13.64
N TYR A 22 -3.85 -2.38 -13.93
CA TYR A 22 -5.11 -2.22 -13.19
C TYR A 22 -6.07 -3.40 -13.38
N PHE A 23 -6.09 -4.04 -14.55
CA PHE A 23 -6.83 -5.29 -14.71
C PHE A 23 -6.27 -6.40 -13.83
N ILE A 24 -4.95 -6.61 -13.83
CA ILE A 24 -4.29 -7.61 -12.97
C ILE A 24 -4.59 -7.35 -11.50
N VAL A 25 -4.48 -6.10 -11.05
CA VAL A 25 -4.81 -5.68 -9.69
C VAL A 25 -6.27 -5.94 -9.36
N LEU A 26 -7.19 -5.62 -10.28
CA LEU A 26 -8.62 -5.82 -10.07
C LEU A 26 -8.95 -7.30 -9.86
N PHE A 27 -8.54 -8.16 -10.80
CA PHE A 27 -8.80 -9.59 -10.73
C PHE A 27 -8.08 -10.25 -9.55
N GLY A 28 -6.78 -9.99 -9.39
CA GLY A 28 -5.98 -10.57 -8.32
C GLY A 28 -6.42 -10.13 -6.93
N GLY A 29 -6.74 -8.84 -6.77
CA GLY A 29 -7.27 -8.28 -5.53
C GLY A 29 -8.63 -8.86 -5.16
N LEU A 30 -9.56 -8.99 -6.12
CA LEU A 30 -10.86 -9.63 -5.88
C LEU A 30 -10.71 -11.09 -5.47
N VAL A 31 -9.87 -11.85 -6.16
CA VAL A 31 -9.57 -13.25 -5.80
C VAL A 31 -8.96 -13.33 -4.40
N GLY A 32 -8.04 -12.44 -4.06
CA GLY A 32 -7.44 -12.35 -2.73
C GLY A 32 -8.47 -12.07 -1.63
N ILE A 33 -9.36 -11.11 -1.84
CA ILE A 33 -10.43 -10.76 -0.91
C ILE A 33 -11.39 -11.94 -0.70
N ILE A 34 -11.87 -12.56 -1.77
CA ILE A 34 -12.79 -13.71 -1.68
C ILE A 34 -12.12 -14.87 -0.93
N SER A 35 -10.85 -15.13 -1.25
CA SER A 35 -10.07 -16.21 -0.62
C SER A 35 -9.89 -15.99 0.88
N ILE A 36 -9.54 -14.77 1.31
CA ILE A 36 -9.36 -14.48 2.74
C ILE A 36 -10.68 -14.46 3.49
N LEU A 37 -11.78 -14.00 2.88
CA LEU A 37 -13.11 -14.03 3.49
C LEU A 37 -13.55 -15.45 3.82
N PHE A 38 -13.29 -16.42 2.93
CA PHE A 38 -13.57 -17.84 3.20
C PHE A 38 -12.75 -18.38 4.39
N LEU A 39 -11.49 -17.96 4.52
CA LEU A 39 -10.67 -18.33 5.69
C LEU A 39 -11.11 -17.61 6.96
N LEU A 40 -11.54 -16.35 6.88
CA LEU A 40 -11.97 -15.55 8.03
C LEU A 40 -13.14 -16.19 8.77
N VAL A 41 -14.04 -16.90 8.07
CA VAL A 41 -15.13 -17.69 8.69
C VAL A 41 -14.58 -18.75 9.65
N LYS A 42 -13.40 -19.31 9.36
CA LYS A 42 -12.73 -20.34 10.17
C LYS A 42 -11.72 -19.75 11.16
N MET A 43 -11.38 -18.46 11.04
CA MET A 43 -10.42 -17.80 11.93
C MET A 43 -11.10 -17.33 13.20
N ASN A 44 -10.35 -17.35 14.32
CA ASN A 44 -10.81 -16.73 15.54
C ASN A 44 -10.89 -15.20 15.35
N THR A 45 -12.10 -14.68 15.20
CA THR A 45 -12.41 -13.26 15.04
C THR A 45 -11.94 -12.41 16.22
N ARG A 46 -11.65 -13.05 17.36
CA ARG A 46 -11.17 -12.39 18.58
C ARG A 46 -9.65 -12.18 18.63
N SER A 47 -8.88 -12.47 17.57
CA SER A 47 -7.45 -12.20 17.53
C SER A 47 -7.14 -10.83 16.93
N VAL A 48 -6.17 -10.12 17.50
CA VAL A 48 -5.72 -8.80 17.03
C VAL A 48 -5.23 -8.85 15.58
N THR A 49 -4.59 -9.97 15.18
CA THR A 49 -4.21 -10.16 13.77
C THR A 49 -5.42 -10.30 12.86
N THR A 50 -6.49 -11.00 13.30
CA THR A 50 -7.72 -11.14 12.51
C THR A 50 -8.38 -9.77 12.32
N THR A 51 -8.45 -8.93 13.36
CA THR A 51 -8.98 -7.56 13.26
C THR A 51 -8.19 -6.72 12.26
N ALA A 52 -6.86 -6.79 12.25
CA ALA A 52 -6.05 -6.05 11.30
C ALA A 52 -6.21 -6.56 9.86
N VAL A 53 -6.34 -7.88 9.65
CA VAL A 53 -6.65 -8.46 8.33
C VAL A 53 -8.02 -8.01 7.83
N ILE A 54 -9.05 -7.92 8.70
CA ILE A 54 -10.36 -7.37 8.31
C ILE A 54 -10.23 -5.92 7.85
N ASN A 55 -9.44 -5.10 8.56
CA ASN A 55 -9.18 -3.72 8.15
C ASN A 55 -8.51 -3.63 6.78
N LEU A 56 -7.50 -4.48 6.51
CA LEU A 56 -6.87 -4.57 5.19
C LEU A 56 -7.91 -4.94 4.12
N VAL A 57 -8.77 -5.94 4.36
CA VAL A 57 -9.86 -6.31 3.43
C VAL A 57 -10.74 -5.10 3.09
N VAL A 58 -11.11 -4.27 4.07
CA VAL A 58 -11.90 -3.05 3.82
C VAL A 58 -11.11 -2.05 2.96
N VAL A 59 -9.84 -1.79 3.29
CA VAL A 59 -8.97 -0.88 2.52
C VAL A 59 -8.83 -1.33 1.06
N HIS A 60 -8.54 -2.61 0.82
CA HIS A 60 -8.45 -3.17 -0.52
C HIS A 60 -9.79 -3.13 -1.25
N SER A 61 -10.90 -3.43 -0.57
CA SER A 61 -12.24 -3.39 -1.17
C SER A 61 -12.59 -1.98 -1.65
N VAL A 62 -12.42 -0.97 -0.81
CA VAL A 62 -12.70 0.43 -1.15
C VAL A 62 -11.84 0.88 -2.33
N PHE A 63 -10.54 0.53 -2.33
CA PHE A 63 -9.67 0.84 -3.45
C PHE A 63 -10.12 0.16 -4.74
N LEU A 64 -10.37 -1.15 -4.72
CA LEU A 64 -10.76 -1.92 -5.90
C LEU A 64 -12.09 -1.45 -6.50
N LEU A 65 -13.02 -0.92 -5.69
CA LEU A 65 -14.24 -0.29 -6.19
C LEU A 65 -13.97 0.95 -7.04
N THR A 66 -12.86 1.67 -6.81
CA THR A 66 -12.48 2.84 -7.61
C THR A 66 -11.74 2.48 -8.92
N VAL A 67 -11.14 1.29 -8.99
CA VAL A 67 -10.32 0.86 -10.14
C VAL A 67 -11.08 0.82 -11.48
N PRO A 68 -12.35 0.34 -11.57
CA PRO A 68 -13.12 0.35 -12.81
C PRO A 68 -13.30 1.74 -13.43
N PHE A 69 -13.44 2.78 -12.60
CA PHE A 69 -13.56 4.17 -13.07
C PHE A 69 -12.24 4.67 -13.66
N ARG A 70 -11.12 4.33 -13.03
CA ARG A 70 -9.78 4.61 -13.57
C ARG A 70 -9.53 3.86 -14.87
N LEU A 71 -9.93 2.59 -14.97
CA LEU A 71 -9.86 1.80 -16.21
C LEU A 71 -10.69 2.44 -17.33
N THR A 72 -11.90 2.90 -17.02
CA THR A 72 -12.77 3.59 -17.99
C THR A 72 -12.08 4.83 -18.56
N TYR A 73 -11.41 5.62 -17.70
CA TYR A 73 -10.63 6.77 -18.15
C TYR A 73 -9.42 6.37 -19.02
N LEU A 74 -8.69 5.33 -18.64
CA LEU A 74 -7.52 4.86 -19.40
C LEU A 74 -7.90 4.35 -20.81
N ILE A 75 -9.10 3.81 -20.97
CA ILE A 75 -9.63 3.30 -22.25
C ILE A 75 -10.27 4.42 -23.08
N LYS A 76 -11.11 5.26 -22.46
CA LYS A 76 -11.90 6.30 -23.17
C LYS A 76 -11.18 7.63 -23.28
N HIS A 77 -10.05 7.81 -22.61
CA HIS A 77 -9.26 9.03 -22.52
C HIS A 77 -10.01 10.29 -22.05
N THR A 78 -11.23 10.12 -21.55
CA THR A 78 -12.16 11.18 -21.16
C THR A 78 -12.83 10.83 -19.84
N TRP A 79 -12.96 11.81 -18.96
CA TRP A 79 -13.63 11.68 -17.68
C TRP A 79 -15.05 12.24 -17.73
N THR A 80 -16.04 11.43 -17.35
CA THR A 80 -17.47 11.80 -17.42
C THR A 80 -18.17 11.81 -16.07
N PHE A 81 -17.49 11.45 -14.98
CA PHE A 81 -18.09 11.26 -13.64
C PHE A 81 -18.02 12.52 -12.74
N GLY A 82 -17.65 13.67 -13.31
CA GLY A 82 -17.53 14.93 -12.59
C GLY A 82 -16.21 15.11 -11.81
N LEU A 83 -15.86 16.37 -11.58
CA LEU A 83 -14.56 16.75 -10.99
C LEU A 83 -14.36 16.26 -9.54
N PRO A 84 -15.34 16.33 -8.61
CA PRO A 84 -15.14 15.85 -7.24
C PRO A 84 -14.79 14.35 -7.19
N PHE A 85 -15.43 13.54 -8.03
CA PHE A 85 -15.15 12.12 -8.10
C PHE A 85 -13.79 11.83 -8.75
N CYS A 86 -13.38 12.61 -9.75
CA CYS A 86 -12.02 12.53 -10.30
C CYS A 86 -10.95 12.75 -9.21
N LYS A 87 -11.11 13.80 -8.39
CA LYS A 87 -10.22 14.10 -7.26
C LYS A 87 -10.15 12.94 -6.28
N PHE A 88 -11.31 12.39 -5.91
CA PHE A 88 -11.41 11.22 -5.03
C PHE A 88 -10.69 9.99 -5.59
N VAL A 89 -10.99 9.58 -6.83
CA VAL A 89 -10.38 8.41 -7.46
C VAL A 89 -8.86 8.59 -7.66
N SER A 90 -8.41 9.82 -7.93
CA SER A 90 -6.98 10.14 -8.02
C SER A 90 -6.27 10.00 -6.67
N ALA A 91 -6.85 10.54 -5.60
CA ALA A 91 -6.29 10.43 -4.26
C ALA A 91 -6.35 9.00 -3.71
N MET A 92 -7.31 8.19 -4.14
CA MET A 92 -7.55 6.86 -3.59
C MET A 92 -6.32 5.95 -3.65
N LEU A 93 -5.44 6.06 -4.65
CA LEU A 93 -4.18 5.30 -4.66
C LEU A 93 -3.25 5.65 -3.51
N HIS A 94 -3.09 6.96 -3.24
CA HIS A 94 -2.26 7.42 -2.14
C HIS A 94 -2.87 7.00 -0.80
N ILE A 95 -4.19 7.18 -0.65
CA ILE A 95 -4.95 6.75 0.53
C ILE A 95 -4.77 5.24 0.75
N HIS A 96 -4.94 4.44 -0.30
CA HIS A 96 -4.78 2.99 -0.30
C HIS A 96 -3.38 2.59 0.15
N MET A 97 -2.34 3.16 -0.45
CA MET A 97 -0.94 2.89 -0.11
C MET A 97 -0.65 3.22 1.37
N TYR A 98 -1.01 4.42 1.83
CA TYR A 98 -0.71 4.85 3.20
C TYR A 98 -1.51 4.08 4.25
N LEU A 99 -2.78 3.77 4.01
CA LEU A 99 -3.57 2.95 4.92
C LEU A 99 -3.06 1.52 4.99
N THR A 100 -2.74 0.91 3.85
CA THR A 100 -2.16 -0.43 3.80
C THR A 100 -0.84 -0.47 4.56
N PHE A 101 0.04 0.52 4.34
CA PHE A 101 1.29 0.65 5.08
C PHE A 101 1.06 0.78 6.59
N LEU A 102 0.14 1.65 7.02
CA LEU A 102 -0.17 1.83 8.44
C LEU A 102 -0.66 0.53 9.08
N PHE A 103 -1.57 -0.21 8.42
CA PHE A 103 -2.03 -1.49 8.94
C PHE A 103 -0.91 -2.54 9.00
N TYR A 104 0.01 -2.57 8.02
CA TYR A 104 1.20 -3.42 8.11
C TYR A 104 2.09 -3.07 9.30
N VAL A 105 2.34 -1.78 9.54
CA VAL A 105 3.12 -1.31 10.70
C VAL A 105 2.48 -1.78 11.99
N VAL A 106 1.15 -1.61 12.13
CA VAL A 106 0.40 -2.05 13.31
C VAL A 106 0.50 -3.57 13.49
N ILE A 107 0.32 -4.35 12.43
CA ILE A 107 0.43 -5.83 12.48
C ILE A 107 1.82 -6.24 12.95
N LEU A 108 2.87 -5.70 12.35
CA LEU A 108 4.26 -6.04 12.64
C LEU A 108 4.66 -5.60 14.04
N ALA A 109 4.30 -4.38 14.46
CA ALA A 109 4.57 -3.87 15.80
C ALA A 109 3.94 -4.76 16.88
N ILE A 110 2.68 -5.16 16.69
CA ILE A 110 1.99 -6.06 17.63
C ILE A 110 2.68 -7.43 17.68
N ARG A 111 3.09 -7.96 16.52
CA ARG A 111 3.83 -9.23 16.44
C ARG A 111 5.18 -9.16 17.15
N TYR A 112 5.91 -8.05 17.02
CA TYR A 112 7.20 -7.86 17.68
C TYR A 112 7.03 -7.71 19.19
N LEU A 113 6.04 -6.94 19.62
CA LEU A 113 5.70 -6.84 21.05
C LEU A 113 5.36 -8.20 21.64
N ILE A 114 4.57 -9.03 20.96
CA ILE A 114 4.25 -10.38 21.42
C ILE A 114 5.49 -11.26 21.51
N PHE A 115 6.41 -11.16 20.55
CA PHE A 115 7.66 -11.92 20.54
C PHE A 115 8.58 -11.51 21.70
N PHE A 116 8.75 -10.21 21.97
CA PHE A 116 9.66 -9.73 23.01
C PHE A 116 9.06 -9.76 24.43
N LYS A 117 7.75 -9.58 24.61
CA LYS A 117 7.10 -9.46 25.93
C LYS A 117 6.50 -10.76 26.50
N HIS A 118 6.97 -11.95 26.10
CA HIS A 118 6.60 -13.24 26.72
C HIS A 118 5.14 -13.32 27.26
N LYS A 119 4.13 -13.23 26.37
CA LYS A 119 2.66 -13.35 26.66
C LYS A 119 2.20 -12.98 28.09
N ASP A 120 2.02 -11.70 28.39
CA ASP A 120 1.27 -11.30 29.58
C ASP A 120 -0.26 -11.36 29.39
N LYS A 121 -0.97 -11.59 30.50
CA LYS A 121 -2.42 -11.85 30.68
C LYS A 121 -3.39 -10.75 30.21
N VAL A 122 -2.93 -9.78 29.42
CA VAL A 122 -3.66 -8.54 29.07
C VAL A 122 -4.27 -8.59 27.65
N GLU A 123 -4.54 -9.80 27.14
CA GLU A 123 -5.04 -10.07 25.79
C GLU A 123 -6.38 -9.36 25.49
N PHE A 124 -7.23 -9.16 26.50
CA PHE A 124 -8.54 -8.51 26.35
C PHE A 124 -8.43 -6.99 26.11
N TYR A 125 -7.69 -6.26 26.95
CA TYR A 125 -7.52 -4.82 26.78
C TYR A 125 -6.84 -4.48 25.45
N ARG A 126 -5.84 -5.26 25.03
CA ARG A 126 -5.16 -5.07 23.75
C ARG A 126 -6.12 -5.15 22.55
N LYS A 127 -7.18 -5.97 22.62
CA LYS A 127 -8.22 -6.06 21.57
C LYS A 127 -9.12 -4.84 21.55
N LEU A 128 -9.61 -4.42 22.72
CA LEU A 128 -10.49 -3.25 22.82
C LEU A 128 -9.76 -2.00 22.32
N HIS A 129 -8.49 -1.83 22.71
CA HIS A 129 -7.64 -0.76 22.18
C HIS A 129 -7.41 -0.88 20.67
N ALA A 130 -7.21 -2.08 20.12
CA ALA A 130 -7.02 -2.27 18.68
C ALA A 130 -8.28 -1.94 17.86
N VAL A 131 -9.46 -2.35 18.33
CA VAL A 131 -10.74 -2.04 17.68
C VAL A 131 -11.07 -0.55 17.80
N ALA A 132 -10.86 0.04 18.98
CA ALA A 132 -11.07 1.47 19.19
C ALA A 132 -10.10 2.31 18.33
N ALA A 133 -8.81 1.95 18.28
CA ALA A 133 -7.82 2.63 17.45
C ALA A 133 -8.13 2.48 15.96
N SER A 134 -8.57 1.31 15.51
CA SER A 134 -9.02 1.06 14.15
C SER A 134 -10.25 1.93 13.80
N THR A 135 -11.23 1.98 14.68
CA THR A 135 -12.44 2.82 14.50
C THR A 135 -12.08 4.30 14.44
N ALA A 136 -11.22 4.76 15.35
CA ALA A 136 -10.72 6.14 15.37
C ALA A 136 -9.93 6.50 14.10
N LEU A 137 -9.09 5.58 13.60
CA LEU A 137 -8.36 5.75 12.35
C LEU A 137 -9.33 5.90 11.16
N TRP A 138 -10.35 5.05 11.06
CA TRP A 138 -11.35 5.17 9.99
C TRP A 138 -12.12 6.48 10.05
N LEU A 139 -12.53 6.91 11.25
CA LEU A 139 -13.19 8.21 11.43
C LEU A 139 -12.26 9.36 11.01
N LEU A 140 -10.98 9.30 11.37
CA LEU A 140 -9.98 10.29 10.96
C LEU A 140 -9.84 10.34 9.42
N VAL A 141 -9.74 9.18 8.77
CA VAL A 141 -9.66 9.09 7.30
C VAL A 141 -10.89 9.69 6.64
N ILE A 142 -12.09 9.35 7.12
CA ILE A 142 -13.35 9.81 6.53
C ILE A 142 -13.58 11.31 6.78
N ILE A 143 -13.24 11.82 7.96
CA ILE A 143 -13.54 13.21 8.36
C ILE A 143 -12.46 14.19 7.87
N ILE A 144 -11.21 13.76 7.78
CA ILE A 144 -10.10 14.67 7.44
C ILE A 144 -9.65 14.44 6.00
N VAL A 145 -9.34 13.20 5.62
CA VAL A 145 -8.72 12.93 4.32
C VAL A 145 -9.71 13.13 3.17
N VAL A 146 -10.95 12.63 3.29
CA VAL A 146 -11.95 12.78 2.23
C VAL A 146 -12.33 14.25 1.99
N PRO A 147 -12.67 15.07 3.01
CA PRO A 147 -12.97 16.48 2.78
C PRO A 147 -11.77 17.28 2.30
N LEU A 148 -10.55 17.06 2.81
CA LEU A 148 -9.36 17.74 2.30
C LEU A 148 -9.08 17.41 0.84
N VAL A 149 -9.22 16.14 0.44
CA VAL A 149 -9.07 15.75 -0.97
C VAL A 149 -10.15 16.42 -1.83
N VAL A 150 -11.41 16.39 -1.43
CA VAL A 150 -12.49 16.99 -2.25
C VAL A 150 -12.36 18.52 -2.31
N SER A 151 -11.96 19.15 -1.20
CA SER A 151 -11.99 20.59 -0.99
C SER A 151 -10.66 21.31 -1.14
N GLN A 152 -9.54 20.65 -1.42
CA GLN A 152 -8.23 21.30 -1.63
C GLN A 152 -7.43 20.70 -2.79
N TYR A 153 -7.66 19.43 -3.15
CA TYR A 153 -6.94 18.80 -4.26
C TYR A 153 -7.40 19.36 -5.61
N GLY A 154 -6.54 20.02 -6.38
CA GLY A 154 -6.89 20.59 -7.69
C GLY A 154 -7.89 21.74 -7.60
N ILE A 155 -7.62 22.72 -6.75
CA ILE A 155 -8.43 23.95 -6.58
C ILE A 155 -7.78 25.15 -7.25
N HIS A 156 -6.46 25.12 -7.41
CA HIS A 156 -5.75 26.22 -8.03
C HIS A 156 -5.73 26.00 -9.56
N GLU A 157 -6.65 26.71 -10.22
CA GLU A 157 -6.79 26.91 -11.68
C GLU A 157 -7.54 25.84 -12.51
N GLY A 158 -7.96 26.27 -13.72
CA GLY A 158 -8.90 25.64 -14.64
C GLY A 158 -8.50 24.27 -15.18
N TYR A 159 -8.49 23.26 -14.31
CA TYR A 159 -8.43 21.87 -14.70
C TYR A 159 -9.63 21.51 -15.58
N ASP A 160 -9.34 20.95 -16.75
CA ASP A 160 -10.38 20.48 -17.65
C ASP A 160 -11.17 19.34 -16.99
N LYS A 161 -12.50 19.50 -16.95
CA LYS A 161 -13.44 18.49 -16.45
C LYS A 161 -13.34 17.15 -17.17
N TYR A 162 -12.78 17.13 -18.39
CA TYR A 162 -12.62 15.93 -19.21
C TYR A 162 -11.27 15.22 -19.03
N HIS A 163 -10.24 15.87 -18.46
CA HIS A 163 -8.91 15.29 -18.25
C HIS A 163 -8.60 15.12 -16.76
N CYS A 164 -8.70 13.88 -16.28
CA CYS A 164 -8.44 13.51 -14.89
C CYS A 164 -6.98 13.07 -14.65
N PHE A 165 -6.54 13.04 -13.39
CA PHE A 165 -5.22 12.55 -12.93
C PHE A 165 -4.00 13.42 -13.29
N LYS A 166 -4.20 14.67 -13.73
CA LYS A 166 -3.11 15.65 -13.99
C LYS A 166 -2.98 16.69 -12.86
N PHE A 167 -2.86 16.25 -11.60
CA PHE A 167 -2.88 17.14 -10.42
C PHE A 167 -1.49 17.52 -9.88
N HIS A 168 -0.52 17.75 -10.77
CA HIS A 168 0.88 17.99 -10.40
C HIS A 168 1.21 19.45 -10.09
N LYS A 169 0.38 20.42 -10.48
CA LYS A 169 0.66 21.85 -10.27
C LYS A 169 0.70 22.22 -8.79
N GLU A 170 -0.14 21.59 -7.96
CA GLU A 170 -0.17 21.81 -6.51
C GLU A 170 1.15 21.37 -5.82
N LEU A 171 1.94 20.49 -6.43
CA LEU A 171 3.24 20.08 -5.90
C LEU A 171 4.34 21.14 -6.08
N ALA A 172 4.08 22.22 -6.83
CA ALA A 172 5.02 23.33 -6.93
C ALA A 172 5.06 24.19 -5.64
N TYR A 173 4.02 24.15 -4.82
CA TYR A 173 3.97 24.93 -3.59
C TYR A 173 4.92 24.35 -2.51
N ALA A 174 5.75 25.22 -1.93
CA ALA A 174 6.76 24.83 -0.95
C ALA A 174 6.20 24.05 0.25
N TYR A 175 5.04 24.46 0.80
CA TYR A 175 4.43 23.75 1.93
C TYR A 175 4.00 22.33 1.57
N VAL A 176 3.49 22.10 0.34
CA VAL A 176 3.12 20.77 -0.16
C VAL A 176 4.36 19.89 -0.32
N GLN A 177 5.46 20.46 -0.84
CA GLN A 177 6.73 19.75 -0.96
C GLN A 177 7.27 19.32 0.40
N VAL A 178 7.30 20.22 1.39
CA VAL A 178 7.77 19.92 2.75
C VAL A 178 6.96 18.78 3.38
N ILE A 179 5.63 18.82 3.27
CA ILE A 179 4.77 17.74 3.77
C ILE A 179 5.07 16.42 3.06
N ASN A 180 5.20 16.43 1.73
CA ASN A 180 5.51 15.21 0.98
C ASN A 180 6.88 14.64 1.36
N TYR A 181 7.92 15.46 1.49
CA TYR A 181 9.24 15.02 1.93
C TYR A 181 9.20 14.42 3.34
N LEU A 182 8.50 15.06 4.28
CA LEU A 182 8.30 14.52 5.63
C LEU A 182 7.64 13.14 5.60
N ILE A 183 6.56 12.99 4.84
CA ILE A 183 5.84 11.70 4.71
C ILE A 183 6.78 10.63 4.14
N VAL A 184 7.50 10.94 3.06
CA VAL A 184 8.44 10.00 2.43
C VAL A 184 9.51 9.55 3.41
N ILE A 185 10.14 10.48 4.14
CA ILE A 185 11.17 10.18 5.15
C ILE A 185 10.60 9.29 6.24
N ILE A 186 9.43 9.61 6.78
CA ILE A 186 8.76 8.81 7.82
C ILE A 186 8.50 7.38 7.33
N VAL A 187 7.99 7.20 6.11
CA VAL A 187 7.71 5.87 5.55
C VAL A 187 9.01 5.06 5.40
N ILE A 188 10.07 5.67 4.87
CA ILE A 188 11.37 4.99 4.69
C ILE A 188 11.95 4.60 6.05
N VAL A 189 11.98 5.52 7.02
CA VAL A 189 12.52 5.26 8.37
C VAL A 189 11.76 4.12 9.05
N ILE A 190 10.43 4.14 9.02
CA ILE A 190 9.62 3.07 9.60
C ILE A 190 9.85 1.74 8.89
N ALA A 191 9.93 1.72 7.56
CA ALA A 191 10.19 0.50 6.79
C ALA A 191 11.56 -0.12 7.16
N VAL A 192 12.59 0.71 7.31
CA VAL A 192 13.93 0.27 7.76
C VAL A 192 13.88 -0.29 9.18
N ILE A 193 13.22 0.41 10.12
CA ILE A 193 13.08 -0.07 11.50
C ILE A 193 12.40 -1.44 11.54
N LEU A 194 11.30 -1.62 10.80
CA LEU A 194 10.60 -2.91 10.72
C LEU A 194 11.48 -4.02 10.16
N LEU A 195 12.23 -3.75 9.10
CA LEU A 195 13.15 -4.72 8.48
C LEU A 195 14.28 -5.13 9.44
N VAL A 196 14.87 -4.16 10.15
CA VAL A 196 15.93 -4.41 11.14
C VAL A 196 15.39 -5.26 12.29
N LEU A 197 14.23 -4.90 12.85
CA LEU A 197 13.59 -5.68 13.92
C LEU A 197 13.28 -7.11 13.46
N GLN A 198 12.73 -7.28 12.25
CA GLN A 198 12.48 -8.61 11.69
C GLN A 198 13.76 -9.42 11.56
N SER A 199 14.83 -8.81 11.05
CA SER A 199 16.12 -9.46 10.86
C SER A 199 16.70 -9.93 12.20
N ILE A 200 16.64 -9.09 13.23
CA ILE A 200 17.05 -9.44 14.60
C ILE A 200 16.25 -10.64 15.11
N ILE A 201 14.93 -10.63 14.95
CA ILE A 201 14.05 -11.73 15.38
C ILE A 201 14.41 -13.04 14.67
N ILE A 202 14.63 -13.00 13.35
CA ILE A 202 15.02 -14.17 12.55
C ILE A 202 16.37 -14.72 13.03
N VAL A 203 17.37 -13.86 13.26
CA VAL A 203 18.70 -14.26 13.75
C VAL A 203 18.62 -14.86 15.15
N LEU A 204 17.86 -14.25 16.06
CA LEU A 204 17.64 -14.79 17.41
C LEU A 204 16.96 -16.16 17.36
N MET A 205 15.96 -16.32 16.49
CA MET A 205 15.26 -17.58 16.31
C MET A 205 16.20 -18.64 15.73
N ALA A 206 16.99 -18.32 14.71
CA ALA A 206 17.98 -19.24 14.11
C ALA A 206 19.01 -19.72 15.13
N ARG A 207 19.48 -18.85 16.03
CA ARG A 207 20.40 -19.22 17.12
C ARG A 207 19.74 -20.15 18.15
N LYS A 208 18.45 -19.97 18.42
CA LYS A 208 17.68 -20.79 19.38
C LYS A 208 17.16 -22.10 18.76
N LEU A 209 17.07 -22.16 17.42
CA LEU A 209 16.48 -23.24 16.63
C LEU A 209 17.29 -24.55 16.66
N HIS A 210 18.50 -24.54 17.20
CA HIS A 210 19.31 -25.75 17.37
C HIS A 210 18.67 -26.80 18.32
N HIS A 211 17.48 -26.55 18.94
CA HIS A 211 17.01 -27.40 20.04
C HIS A 211 15.52 -27.82 20.19
N SER A 212 14.49 -27.42 19.42
CA SER A 212 13.16 -28.08 19.53
C SER A 212 12.08 -27.79 18.46
N LEU A 213 11.11 -28.71 18.38
CA LEU A 213 9.87 -28.76 17.57
C LEU A 213 8.86 -27.61 17.77
N LEU A 214 8.99 -26.76 18.81
CA LEU A 214 8.16 -25.54 18.97
C LEU A 214 8.39 -24.50 17.85
N SER A 215 9.48 -24.67 17.09
CA SER A 215 9.90 -23.90 15.92
C SER A 215 8.82 -23.70 14.86
N HIS A 216 8.04 -24.73 14.53
CA HIS A 216 7.26 -24.72 13.29
C HIS A 216 6.18 -23.63 13.27
N GLN A 217 5.42 -23.46 14.36
CA GLN A 217 4.35 -22.47 14.42
C GLN A 217 4.87 -21.03 14.46
N GLU A 218 5.98 -20.80 15.17
CA GLU A 218 6.65 -19.50 15.24
C GLU A 218 7.30 -19.14 13.90
N PHE A 219 7.92 -20.10 13.22
CA PHE A 219 8.46 -19.94 11.85
C PHE A 219 7.39 -19.49 10.85
N TRP A 220 6.23 -20.16 10.83
CA TRP A 220 5.12 -19.77 9.96
C TRP A 220 4.59 -18.35 10.28
N ALA A 221 4.66 -17.93 11.54
CA ALA A 221 4.31 -16.55 11.92
C ALA A 221 5.35 -15.54 11.41
N GLN A 222 6.66 -15.86 11.50
CA GLN A 222 7.72 -15.00 10.99
C GLN A 222 7.73 -14.90 9.46
N LEU A 223 7.42 -15.98 8.75
CA LEU A 223 7.29 -15.95 7.29
C LEU A 223 6.18 -15.00 6.84
N LYS A 224 5.05 -14.97 7.55
CA LYS A 224 3.95 -14.03 7.28
C LYS A 224 4.36 -12.58 7.53
N ASN A 225 5.15 -12.31 8.57
CA ASN A 225 5.71 -10.99 8.81
C ASN A 225 6.66 -10.57 7.67
N LEU A 226 7.52 -11.48 7.22
CA LEU A 226 8.44 -11.25 6.11
C LEU A 226 7.70 -10.96 4.80
N LEU A 227 6.55 -11.60 4.56
CA LEU A 227 5.69 -11.32 3.41
C LEU A 227 5.23 -9.86 3.41
N PHE A 228 4.69 -9.34 4.52
CA PHE A 228 4.27 -7.94 4.61
C PHE A 228 5.43 -6.97 4.40
N ILE A 229 6.61 -7.27 4.97
CA ILE A 229 7.82 -6.47 4.74
C ILE A 229 8.25 -6.54 3.27
N GLY A 230 8.21 -7.72 2.65
CA GLY A 230 8.50 -7.88 1.22
C GLY A 230 7.58 -7.04 0.35
N VAL A 231 6.28 -6.98 0.68
CA VAL A 231 5.33 -6.08 -0.02
C VAL A 231 5.70 -4.61 0.17
N ILE A 232 6.09 -4.17 1.37
CA ILE A 232 6.57 -2.79 1.60
C ILE A 232 7.80 -2.48 0.73
N LEU A 233 8.79 -3.38 0.72
CA LEU A 233 10.04 -3.18 -0.02
C LEU A 233 9.83 -3.17 -1.53
N ILE A 234 8.96 -4.03 -2.06
CA ILE A 234 8.77 -4.21 -3.51
C ILE A 234 7.73 -3.22 -4.05
N CYS A 235 6.64 -2.97 -3.32
CA CYS A 235 5.52 -2.18 -3.82
C CYS A 235 5.61 -0.71 -3.41
N PHE A 236 6.11 -0.39 -2.21
CA PHE A 236 6.01 0.96 -1.65
C PHE A 236 7.33 1.74 -1.75
N LEU A 237 8.45 1.14 -1.34
CA LEU A 237 9.74 1.85 -1.35
C LEU A 237 10.16 2.40 -2.72
N PRO A 238 10.01 1.69 -3.85
CA PRO A 238 10.42 2.22 -5.15
C PRO A 238 9.69 3.53 -5.49
N TYR A 239 8.40 3.60 -5.16
CA TYR A 239 7.62 4.82 -5.29
C TYR A 239 8.12 5.93 -4.36
N GLN A 240 8.39 5.63 -3.08
CA GLN A 240 8.88 6.63 -2.13
C GLN A 240 10.21 7.24 -2.60
N PHE A 241 11.16 6.44 -3.07
CA PHE A 241 12.42 6.94 -3.63
C PHE A 241 12.21 7.77 -4.89
N PHE A 242 11.39 7.27 -5.82
CA PHE A 242 11.09 8.02 -7.04
C PHE A 242 10.36 9.33 -6.76
N ARG A 243 9.52 9.38 -5.73
CA ARG A 243 8.80 10.58 -5.31
C ARG A 243 9.74 11.70 -4.85
N ILE A 244 10.86 11.38 -4.20
CA ILE A 244 11.91 12.36 -3.83
C ILE A 244 12.45 13.02 -5.10
N TYR A 245 12.81 12.19 -6.09
CA TYR A 245 13.32 12.64 -7.37
C TYR A 245 12.27 13.49 -8.11
N TYR A 246 11.02 13.02 -8.14
CA TYR A 246 9.91 13.74 -8.77
C TYR A 246 9.72 15.14 -8.16
N LEU A 247 9.67 15.25 -6.82
CA LEU A 247 9.53 16.54 -6.14
C LEU A 247 10.71 17.48 -6.41
N TYR A 248 11.93 16.95 -6.45
CA TYR A 248 13.12 17.72 -6.77
C TYR A 248 13.02 18.31 -8.19
N THR A 249 12.60 17.50 -9.17
CA THR A 249 12.42 17.96 -10.55
C THR A 249 11.31 19.02 -10.67
N VAL A 250 10.16 18.82 -10.03
CA VAL A 250 9.05 19.80 -10.05
C VAL A 250 9.45 21.12 -9.39
N ALA A 251 10.33 21.10 -8.39
CA ALA A 251 10.83 22.31 -7.73
C ALA A 251 11.82 23.13 -8.59
N HIS A 252 12.63 22.47 -9.43
CA HIS A 252 13.73 23.10 -10.16
C HIS A 252 13.50 23.30 -11.65
N SER A 253 12.53 22.61 -12.27
CA SER A 253 12.25 22.74 -13.70
C SER A 253 10.98 23.55 -13.93
N SER A 254 11.09 24.62 -14.72
CA SER A 254 9.94 25.40 -15.22
C SER A 254 9.23 24.69 -16.37
N ASP A 255 9.91 23.78 -17.07
CA ASP A 255 9.36 23.01 -18.18
C ASP A 255 8.74 21.69 -17.71
N CYS A 256 7.51 21.45 -18.17
CA CYS A 256 6.76 20.22 -17.86
C CYS A 256 7.42 19.01 -18.54
N ASN A 257 8.24 18.25 -17.80
CA ASN A 257 8.78 16.99 -18.30
C ASN A 257 7.75 15.86 -18.16
N ASP A 258 6.89 15.70 -19.17
CA ASP A 258 5.83 14.68 -19.25
C ASP A 258 6.32 13.26 -18.92
N ASN A 259 7.58 12.94 -19.26
CA ASN A 259 8.17 11.64 -18.98
C ASN A 259 8.29 11.36 -17.48
N VAL A 260 8.69 12.36 -16.70
CA VAL A 260 8.92 12.21 -15.25
C VAL A 260 7.60 12.06 -14.49
N ALA A 261 6.56 12.80 -14.91
CA ALA A 261 5.19 12.61 -14.41
C ALA A 261 4.64 11.22 -14.77
N PHE A 262 4.91 10.74 -15.99
CA PHE A 262 4.51 9.41 -16.43
C PHE A 262 5.15 8.29 -15.59
N TYR A 263 6.46 8.37 -15.32
CA TYR A 263 7.13 7.40 -14.45
C TYR A 263 6.59 7.45 -13.02
N ASN A 264 6.32 8.64 -12.48
CA ASN A 264 5.69 8.76 -11.15
C ASN A 264 4.36 8.01 -11.09
N GLU A 265 3.51 8.16 -12.10
CA GLU A 265 2.24 7.43 -12.18
C GLU A 265 2.42 5.91 -12.32
N ILE A 266 3.45 5.43 -13.03
CA ILE A 266 3.78 4.00 -13.07
C ILE A 266 4.15 3.51 -11.68
N PHE A 267 5.10 4.15 -11.00
CA PHE A 267 5.55 3.74 -9.68
C PHE A 267 4.41 3.78 -8.66
N LEU A 268 3.58 4.82 -8.71
CA LEU A 268 2.37 4.90 -7.89
C LEU A 268 1.41 3.74 -8.19
N SER A 269 1.20 3.41 -9.47
CA SER A 269 0.33 2.31 -9.87
C SER A 269 0.87 0.95 -9.42
N VAL A 270 2.20 0.76 -9.40
CA VAL A 270 2.84 -0.47 -8.86
C VAL A 270 2.50 -0.69 -7.39
N THR A 271 2.27 0.36 -6.60
CA THR A 271 1.86 0.22 -5.20
C THR A 271 0.53 -0.55 -5.06
N ALA A 272 -0.35 -0.50 -6.07
CA ALA A 272 -1.62 -1.20 -6.09
C ALA A 272 -1.48 -2.73 -6.18
N ILE A 273 -0.32 -3.24 -6.59
CA ILE A 273 0.01 -4.68 -6.56
C ILE A 273 0.02 -5.21 -5.11
N SER A 274 0.14 -4.33 -4.12
CA SER A 274 -0.06 -4.71 -2.72
C SER A 274 -1.41 -5.38 -2.44
N CYS A 275 -2.44 -5.25 -3.30
CA CYS A 275 -3.71 -5.98 -3.16
C CYS A 275 -3.59 -7.51 -3.30
N PHE A 276 -2.44 -8.02 -3.77
CA PHE A 276 -2.15 -9.45 -3.79
C PHE A 276 -1.69 -9.98 -2.43
N ASP A 277 -1.42 -9.12 -1.45
CA ASP A 277 -0.97 -9.50 -0.11
C ASP A 277 -1.92 -10.49 0.58
N LEU A 278 -3.24 -10.30 0.46
CA LEU A 278 -4.27 -11.17 1.04
C LEU A 278 -4.23 -12.55 0.39
N LEU A 279 -4.03 -12.60 -0.94
CA LEU A 279 -3.87 -13.85 -1.67
C LEU A 279 -2.59 -14.57 -1.21
N LEU A 280 -1.47 -13.85 -1.13
CA LEU A 280 -0.21 -14.40 -0.64
C LEU A 280 -0.30 -14.86 0.82
N PHE A 281 -1.07 -14.16 1.66
CA PHE A 281 -1.31 -14.53 3.05
C PHE A 281 -2.11 -15.84 3.17
N VAL A 282 -3.12 -16.02 2.32
CA VAL A 282 -3.90 -17.27 2.19
C VAL A 282 -2.99 -18.41 1.75
N LEU A 283 -2.23 -18.21 0.67
CA LEU A 283 -1.33 -19.22 0.11
C LEU A 283 -0.26 -19.62 1.12
N GLY A 284 0.35 -18.66 1.83
CA GLY A 284 1.30 -18.90 2.92
C GLY A 284 0.71 -19.66 4.11
N GLY A 285 -0.62 -19.72 4.24
CA GLY A 285 -1.32 -20.54 5.22
C GLY A 285 -1.63 -21.96 4.75
N SER A 286 -1.63 -22.23 3.44
CA SER A 286 -2.10 -23.48 2.85
C SER A 286 -1.14 -24.65 3.09
N HIS A 287 -1.67 -25.85 3.34
CA HIS A 287 -0.87 -27.05 3.59
C HIS A 287 0.09 -27.37 2.41
N TRP A 288 -0.37 -27.15 1.18
CA TRP A 288 0.43 -27.36 -0.02
C TRP A 288 1.66 -26.44 -0.09
N PHE A 289 1.48 -25.14 0.16
CA PHE A 289 2.60 -24.20 0.19
C PHE A 289 3.53 -24.48 1.37
N ARG A 290 2.96 -24.93 2.50
CA ARG A 290 3.74 -25.35 3.66
C ARG A 290 4.67 -26.52 3.33
N GLN A 291 4.14 -27.54 2.65
CA GLN A 291 4.91 -28.71 2.23
C GLN A 291 6.04 -28.30 1.28
N LYS A 292 5.74 -27.50 0.26
CA LYS A 292 6.72 -27.08 -0.75
C LYS A 292 7.88 -26.27 -0.18
N ILE A 293 7.64 -25.42 0.83
CA ILE A 293 8.71 -24.70 1.54
C ILE A 293 9.52 -25.63 2.43
N ILE A 294 8.89 -26.60 3.11
CA ILE A 294 9.62 -27.61 3.90
C ILE A 294 10.55 -28.41 2.98
N ASP A 295 10.08 -28.80 1.80
CA ASP A 295 10.89 -29.52 0.81
C ASP A 295 12.07 -28.67 0.32
N LEU A 296 11.84 -27.39 -0.01
CA LEU A 296 12.89 -26.43 -0.37
C LEU A 296 13.93 -26.22 0.75
N TRP A 297 13.46 -26.12 2.00
CA TRP A 297 14.32 -25.94 3.17
C TRP A 297 15.18 -27.17 3.45
N ASN A 298 14.60 -28.37 3.31
CA ASN A 298 15.34 -29.62 3.40
C ASN A 298 16.39 -29.75 2.28
N CYS A 299 16.08 -29.31 1.06
CA CYS A 299 17.06 -29.24 -0.03
C CYS A 299 18.20 -28.26 0.26
N LEU A 300 17.93 -27.13 0.92
CA LEU A 300 18.96 -26.15 1.30
C LEU A 300 19.83 -26.61 2.47
N LEU A 301 19.31 -27.42 3.39
CA LEU A 301 20.05 -28.00 4.52
C LEU A 301 20.85 -29.28 4.15
N CYS A 302 20.54 -29.91 3.02
CA CYS A 302 21.30 -31.06 2.50
C CYS A 302 22.55 -30.67 1.68
N ARG A 303 22.96 -29.40 1.71
CA ARG A 303 24.18 -28.90 1.07
C ARG A 303 25.09 -28.24 2.10
#